data_AF-A0A948VPE9-F1
#
_entry.id   AF-A0A948VPE9-F1
#
_cell.length_a   1.000
_cell.length_b   1.000
_cell.length_c   1.000
_cell.angle_alpha   90.00
_cell.angle_beta   90.00
_cell.angle_gamma   90.00
#
_symmetry.space_group_name_H-M   'P 1'
#
loop_
_entity.id
_entity.type
_entity.pdbx_description
1 polymer ?
#
loop_
_entity_poly.entity_id
_entity_poly.type
_entity_poly.pdbx_seq_one_letter_code
_entity_poly.pdbx_strand_id
1 'polypeptide(L)'
;MFPLFFLPFLAVSGGKDFKEKVKLFFIGIIPYLVSIFPFLGSSVFRQTVLFSNQSQKMLFAKINVSGAEYLSVFVVLYVFLFFSSCFKKAELWKWYLSVLLIFFSLTHFHPQWFLWISPLLVIFWTEYPKLGGLVFLLYFCWLGITLFFEPSLSLSLLAPILPSLLSVKPLSDTAGRFYDVFQLKSLLRSLFAGTALYVSVLCFSKTVSEEK
;
A
#
# COMPACT_ATOMS: atom_id res chain seq x y z
N MET A 1 -11.17 5.86 0.66
CA MET A 1 -10.84 5.45 2.04
C MET A 1 -9.34 5.49 2.32
N PHE A 2 -8.45 5.05 1.42
CA PHE A 2 -7.01 4.97 1.69
C PHE A 2 -6.32 6.24 2.24
N PRO A 3 -6.65 7.47 1.79
CA PRO A 3 -6.06 8.68 2.37
C PRO A 3 -6.36 8.87 3.87
N LEU A 4 -7.43 8.26 4.38
CA LEU A 4 -7.80 8.35 5.80
C LEU A 4 -6.79 7.65 6.70
N PHE A 5 -6.06 6.65 6.19
CA PHE A 5 -5.00 5.97 6.97
C PHE A 5 -3.82 6.88 7.30
N PHE A 6 -3.67 8.00 6.61
CA PHE A 6 -2.63 8.98 6.90
C PHE A 6 -3.01 9.97 8.00
N LEU A 7 -4.32 10.14 8.28
CA LEU A 7 -4.80 11.17 9.20
C LEU A 7 -4.30 11.01 10.64
N PRO A 8 -4.24 9.80 11.24
CA PRO A 8 -3.67 9.65 12.58
C PRO A 8 -2.21 10.11 12.66
N PHE A 9 -1.42 9.84 11.62
CA PHE A 9 -0.02 10.23 11.55
C PHE A 9 0.17 11.73 11.30
N LEU A 10 -0.67 12.32 10.43
CA LEU A 10 -0.74 13.76 10.23
C LEU A 10 -1.06 14.49 11.53
N ALA A 11 -2.09 14.02 12.23
CA ALA A 11 -2.52 14.59 13.49
C ALA A 11 -1.38 14.54 14.52
N VAL A 12 -0.86 13.35 14.81
CA VAL A 12 0.15 13.15 15.86
C VAL A 12 1.47 13.85 15.56
N SER A 13 1.93 13.82 14.31
CA SER A 13 3.24 14.39 13.92
C SER A 13 3.16 15.89 13.63
N GLY A 14 2.00 16.39 13.17
CA GLY A 14 1.82 17.78 12.78
C GLY A 14 1.29 18.69 13.91
N GLY A 15 0.53 18.15 14.86
CA GLY A 15 -0.06 18.93 15.95
C GLY A 15 0.86 19.10 17.15
N LYS A 16 0.97 20.33 17.67
CA LYS A 16 1.81 20.69 18.82
C LYS A 16 1.20 20.23 20.14
N ASP A 17 -0.11 20.39 20.28
CA ASP A 17 -0.88 20.01 21.47
C ASP A 17 -2.06 19.10 21.12
N PHE A 18 -2.70 18.52 22.13
CA PHE A 18 -3.82 17.60 21.93
C PHE A 18 -4.98 18.21 21.13
N LYS A 19 -5.28 19.49 21.35
CA LYS A 19 -6.36 20.20 20.65
C LYS A 19 -6.04 20.36 19.18
N GLU A 20 -4.80 20.72 18.85
CA GLU A 20 -4.32 20.83 17.47
C GLU A 20 -4.32 19.47 16.76
N LYS A 21 -3.89 18.39 17.45
CA LYS A 21 -3.94 17.02 16.90
C LYS A 21 -5.37 16.61 16.53
N VAL A 22 -6.32 16.81 17.44
CA VAL A 22 -7.74 16.53 17.20
C VAL A 22 -8.27 17.39 16.04
N LYS A 23 -7.93 18.68 16.02
CA LYS A 23 -8.32 19.60 14.95
C LYS A 23 -7.80 19.13 13.59
N LEU A 24 -6.50 18.78 13.48
CA LEU A 24 -5.90 18.30 12.23
C LEU A 24 -6.57 17.02 11.73
N PHE A 25 -6.87 16.08 12.63
CA PHE A 25 -7.56 14.84 12.28
C PHE A 25 -8.94 15.13 11.64
N PHE A 26 -9.78 15.93 12.30
CA PHE A 26 -11.12 16.22 11.79
C PHE A 26 -11.11 17.12 10.55
N ILE A 27 -10.20 18.09 10.45
CA ILE A 27 -10.04 18.89 9.23
C ILE A 27 -9.66 17.99 8.05
N GLY A 28 -8.78 17.01 8.26
CA GLY A 28 -8.38 16.06 7.23
C GLY A 28 -9.50 15.13 6.74
N ILE A 29 -10.56 14.95 7.53
CA ILE A 29 -11.75 14.19 7.10
C ILE A 29 -12.61 15.00 6.10
N ILE A 30 -12.61 16.33 6.19
CA ILE A 30 -13.49 17.20 5.40
C ILE A 30 -13.33 16.98 3.90
N PRO A 31 -12.12 16.99 3.29
CA PRO A 31 -11.97 16.76 1.85
C PRO A 31 -12.56 15.43 1.39
N TYR A 32 -12.40 14.37 2.20
CA TYR A 32 -13.00 13.08 1.89
C TYR A 32 -14.53 13.16 1.92
N LEU A 33 -15.12 13.74 2.96
CA LEU A 33 -16.58 13.87 3.06
C LEU A 33 -17.16 14.71 1.93
N VAL A 34 -16.53 15.85 1.62
CA VAL A 34 -16.93 16.72 0.50
C VAL A 34 -16.86 15.96 -0.82
N SER A 35 -15.81 15.17 -1.05
CA SER A 35 -15.64 14.40 -2.30
C SER A 35 -16.72 13.33 -2.51
N ILE A 36 -17.24 12.74 -1.41
CA ILE A 36 -18.24 11.66 -1.48
C ILE A 36 -19.68 12.15 -1.29
N PHE A 37 -19.86 13.36 -0.75
CA PHE A 37 -21.15 13.95 -0.42
C PHE A 37 -22.22 13.81 -1.52
N PRO A 38 -21.97 14.17 -2.79
CA PRO A 38 -23.00 14.07 -3.83
C PRO A 38 -23.43 12.62 -4.13
N PHE A 39 -22.65 11.63 -3.71
CA PHE A 39 -22.89 10.22 -3.98
C PHE A 39 -23.49 9.45 -2.79
N LEU A 40 -23.57 10.04 -1.60
CA LEU A 40 -24.02 9.35 -0.39
C LEU A 40 -25.46 8.83 -0.46
N GLY A 41 -26.34 9.51 -1.21
CA GLY A 41 -27.72 9.06 -1.44
C GLY A 41 -27.83 7.79 -2.27
N SER A 42 -26.83 7.50 -3.11
CA SER A 42 -26.83 6.34 -4.00
C SER A 42 -26.61 5.04 -3.24
N SER A 43 -27.54 4.09 -3.35
CA SER A 43 -27.37 2.74 -2.81
C SER A 43 -26.19 2.02 -3.45
N VAL A 44 -26.02 2.19 -4.77
CA VAL A 44 -24.91 1.61 -5.54
C VAL A 44 -23.59 2.14 -5.01
N PHE A 45 -23.42 3.45 -4.84
CA PHE A 45 -22.19 4.03 -4.30
C PHE A 45 -21.83 3.47 -2.93
N ARG A 46 -22.82 3.36 -2.02
CA ARG A 46 -22.59 2.81 -0.69
C ARG A 46 -22.09 1.37 -0.75
N GLN A 47 -22.72 0.53 -1.58
CA GLN A 47 -22.35 -0.89 -1.69
C GLN A 47 -21.01 -1.09 -2.43
N THR A 48 -20.74 -0.33 -3.48
CA THR A 48 -19.57 -0.56 -4.35
C THR A 48 -18.33 0.21 -3.94
N VAL A 49 -18.47 1.31 -3.20
CA VAL A 49 -17.34 2.18 -2.80
C VAL A 49 -17.11 2.12 -1.29
N LEU A 50 -18.12 2.43 -0.47
CA LEU A 50 -17.95 2.51 0.98
C LEU A 50 -17.77 1.13 1.62
N PHE A 51 -18.62 0.17 1.23
CA PHE A 51 -18.63 -1.19 1.77
C PHE A 51 -18.07 -2.22 0.77
N SER A 52 -17.20 -1.75 -0.13
CA SER A 52 -16.63 -2.62 -1.17
C SER A 52 -15.79 -3.75 -0.57
N ASN A 53 -15.87 -4.94 -1.17
CA ASN A 53 -14.97 -6.05 -0.85
C ASN A 53 -13.48 -5.65 -1.02
N GLN A 54 -13.19 -4.69 -1.90
CA GLN A 54 -11.82 -4.18 -2.11
C GLN A 54 -11.29 -3.47 -0.86
N SER A 55 -12.13 -2.68 -0.18
CA SER A 55 -11.78 -2.01 1.07
C SER A 55 -11.50 -3.01 2.20
N GLN A 56 -12.08 -4.20 2.15
CA GLN A 56 -11.90 -5.24 3.18
C GLN A 56 -10.65 -6.11 2.96
N LYS A 57 -10.02 -6.08 1.78
CA LYS A 57 -8.88 -6.97 1.45
C LYS A 57 -7.68 -6.81 2.38
N MET A 58 -7.48 -5.64 2.98
CA MET A 58 -6.41 -5.43 3.96
C MET A 58 -6.58 -6.29 5.23
N LEU A 59 -7.81 -6.77 5.49
CA LEU A 59 -8.15 -7.61 6.63
C LEU A 59 -7.96 -9.12 6.35
N PHE A 60 -7.62 -9.50 5.11
CA PHE A 60 -7.55 -10.92 4.72
C PHE A 60 -6.31 -11.62 5.28
N ALA A 61 -5.18 -10.92 5.38
CA ALA A 61 -4.01 -11.43 6.07
C ALA A 61 -4.29 -11.45 7.59
N LYS A 62 -4.47 -12.66 8.13
CA LYS A 62 -4.90 -12.86 9.51
C LYS A 62 -4.18 -14.00 10.20
N ILE A 63 -4.04 -13.86 11.52
CA ILE A 63 -3.60 -14.91 12.43
C ILE A 63 -4.82 -15.34 13.23
N ASN A 64 -5.25 -16.60 13.08
CA ASN A 64 -6.39 -17.13 13.81
C ASN A 64 -6.01 -17.27 15.29
N VAL A 65 -6.90 -16.87 16.20
CA VAL A 65 -6.68 -16.98 17.65
C VAL A 65 -7.49 -18.13 18.22
N SER A 66 -8.82 -18.02 18.17
CA SER A 66 -9.75 -19.06 18.61
C SER A 66 -11.15 -18.79 18.04
N GLY A 67 -11.91 -19.86 17.76
CA GLY A 67 -13.28 -19.75 17.24
C GLY A 67 -13.35 -18.90 15.96
N ALA A 68 -14.18 -17.86 15.97
CA ALA A 68 -14.36 -16.92 14.88
C ALA A 68 -13.43 -15.68 14.97
N GLU A 69 -12.54 -15.63 15.97
CA GLU A 69 -11.69 -14.48 16.25
C GLU A 69 -10.34 -14.58 15.53
N TYR A 70 -9.86 -13.44 15.05
CA TYR A 70 -8.57 -13.35 14.38
C TYR A 70 -7.91 -12.00 14.60
N LEU A 71 -6.59 -11.99 14.54
CA LEU A 71 -5.79 -10.76 14.47
C LEU A 71 -5.55 -10.42 13.01
N SER A 72 -6.08 -9.29 12.54
CA SER A 72 -5.69 -8.76 11.24
C SER A 72 -4.25 -8.25 11.30
N VAL A 73 -3.38 -8.84 10.48
CA VAL A 73 -1.95 -8.49 10.46
C VAL A 73 -1.78 -7.01 10.10
N PHE A 74 -2.59 -6.49 9.17
CA PHE A 74 -2.57 -5.09 8.78
C PHE A 74 -2.92 -4.18 9.96
N VAL A 75 -4.01 -4.46 10.66
CA VAL A 75 -4.46 -3.64 11.81
C VAL A 75 -3.41 -3.66 12.92
N VAL A 76 -2.83 -4.82 13.23
CA VAL A 76 -1.76 -4.93 14.23
C VAL A 76 -0.56 -4.05 13.87
N LEU A 77 -0.05 -4.15 12.65
CA LEU A 77 1.10 -3.36 12.21
C LEU A 77 0.77 -1.86 12.11
N TYR A 78 -0.45 -1.52 11.69
CA TYR A 78 -0.91 -0.13 11.61
C TYR A 78 -1.00 0.51 12.99
N VAL A 79 -1.59 -0.18 13.98
CA VAL A 79 -1.68 0.28 15.36
C VAL A 79 -0.28 0.39 15.99
N PHE A 80 0.60 -0.57 15.71
CA PHE A 80 2.00 -0.52 16.14
C PHE A 80 2.73 0.71 15.58
N LEU A 81 2.56 1.01 14.28
CA LEU A 81 3.11 2.23 13.69
C LEU A 81 2.52 3.49 14.30
N PHE A 82 1.20 3.52 14.51
CA PHE A 82 0.52 4.66 15.13
C PHE A 82 1.10 4.95 16.52
N PHE A 83 1.19 3.96 17.40
CA PHE A 83 1.80 4.14 18.71
C PHE A 83 3.28 4.54 18.59
N SER A 84 4.03 3.96 17.65
CA SER A 84 5.41 4.38 17.39
C SER A 84 5.50 5.88 17.04
N SER A 85 4.54 6.42 16.29
CA SER A 85 4.48 7.85 15.94
C SER A 85 4.17 8.77 17.12
N CYS A 86 3.50 8.25 18.16
CA CYS A 86 3.26 9.01 19.39
C CYS A 86 4.54 9.23 20.20
N PHE A 87 5.51 8.32 20.10
CA PHE A 87 6.74 8.35 20.91
C PHE A 87 7.99 8.71 20.11
N LYS A 88 8.01 8.48 18.80
CA LYS A 88 9.16 8.78 17.93
C LYS A 88 8.85 9.98 17.03
N LYS A 89 9.81 10.89 16.93
CA LYS A 89 9.77 11.97 15.93
C LYS A 89 10.38 11.47 14.63
N ALA A 90 9.65 11.63 13.54
CA ALA A 90 10.14 11.39 12.19
C ALA A 90 9.40 12.32 11.22
N GLU A 91 10.00 12.54 10.06
CA GLU A 91 9.37 13.31 8.99
C GLU A 91 8.09 12.63 8.53
N LEU A 92 7.07 13.43 8.22
CA LEU A 92 5.73 12.93 7.93
C LEU A 92 5.70 11.93 6.76
N TRP A 93 6.53 12.16 5.74
CA TRP A 93 6.62 11.30 4.57
C TRP A 93 7.05 9.86 4.92
N LYS A 94 7.85 9.68 5.98
CA LYS A 94 8.31 8.36 6.44
C LYS A 94 7.18 7.54 7.04
N TRP A 95 6.28 8.18 7.78
CA TRP A 95 5.06 7.54 8.29
C TRP A 95 4.14 7.15 7.13
N TYR A 96 3.93 8.04 6.17
CA TYR A 96 3.09 7.77 5.00
C TYR A 96 3.66 6.63 4.15
N LEU A 97 4.97 6.62 3.94
CA LEU A 97 5.66 5.55 3.23
C LEU A 97 5.46 4.22 3.96
N SER A 98 5.67 4.18 5.28
CA SER A 98 5.52 2.95 6.07
C SER A 98 4.09 2.41 6.07
N VAL A 99 3.07 3.30 6.16
CA VAL A 99 1.66 2.92 6.05
C VAL A 99 1.36 2.29 4.68
N LEU A 100 1.85 2.90 3.59
CA LEU A 100 1.67 2.36 2.25
C LEU A 100 2.42 1.05 2.05
N LEU A 101 3.66 0.93 2.54
CA LEU A 101 4.46 -0.29 2.46
C LEU A 101 3.74 -1.46 3.13
N ILE A 102 3.21 -1.28 4.34
CA ILE A 102 2.41 -2.31 5.02
C ILE A 102 1.12 -2.61 4.26
N PHE A 103 0.42 -1.59 3.76
CA PHE A 103 -0.79 -1.77 2.97
C PHE A 103 -0.54 -2.63 1.73
N PHE A 104 0.48 -2.30 0.93
CA PHE A 104 0.84 -3.07 -0.28
C PHE A 104 1.41 -4.45 0.04
N SER A 105 2.02 -4.64 1.22
CA SER A 105 2.53 -5.94 1.67
C SER A 105 1.41 -6.95 1.96
N LEU A 106 0.28 -6.50 2.51
CA LEU A 106 -0.76 -7.37 3.06
C LEU A 106 -2.06 -7.38 2.25
N THR A 107 -2.19 -6.50 1.26
CA THR A 107 -3.41 -6.37 0.47
C THR A 107 -3.20 -6.93 -0.93
N HIS A 108 -4.19 -7.67 -1.45
CA HIS A 108 -4.24 -7.93 -2.88
C HIS A 108 -4.73 -6.68 -3.62
N PHE A 109 -3.79 -5.81 -4.00
CA PHE A 109 -4.04 -4.53 -4.65
C PHE A 109 -4.06 -4.63 -6.18
N HIS A 110 -4.69 -3.64 -6.82
CA HIS A 110 -4.63 -3.45 -8.26
C HIS A 110 -3.28 -2.81 -8.64
N PRO A 111 -2.54 -3.29 -9.66
CA PRO A 111 -1.20 -2.81 -10.00
C PRO A 111 -1.04 -1.29 -10.10
N GLN A 112 -2.04 -0.59 -10.65
CA GLN A 112 -2.06 0.88 -10.78
C GLN A 112 -1.98 1.63 -9.44
N TRP A 113 -2.43 1.02 -8.34
CA TRP A 113 -2.40 1.66 -7.03
C TRP A 113 -0.96 1.88 -6.55
N PHE A 114 0.01 1.12 -7.07
CA PHE A 114 1.42 1.29 -6.74
C PHE A 114 1.95 2.70 -7.08
N LEU A 115 1.32 3.41 -8.01
CA LEU A 115 1.63 4.82 -8.29
C LEU A 115 1.49 5.72 -7.04
N TRP A 116 0.67 5.34 -6.06
CA TRP A 116 0.50 6.10 -4.82
C TRP A 116 1.74 6.05 -3.92
N ILE A 117 2.52 4.96 -3.96
CA ILE A 117 3.73 4.82 -3.15
C ILE A 117 4.98 5.29 -3.89
N SER A 118 4.97 5.27 -5.22
CA SER A 118 6.08 5.67 -6.08
C SER A 118 6.78 6.98 -5.69
N PRO A 119 6.09 8.13 -5.48
CA PRO A 119 6.78 9.36 -5.12
C PRO A 119 7.49 9.28 -3.77
N LEU A 120 6.93 8.55 -2.79
CA LEU A 120 7.57 8.37 -1.49
C LEU A 120 8.77 7.44 -1.55
N LEU A 121 8.75 6.44 -2.44
CA LEU A 121 9.92 5.59 -2.71
C LEU A 121 11.03 6.36 -3.41
N VAL A 122 10.68 7.30 -4.30
CA VAL A 122 11.66 8.20 -4.92
C VAL A 122 12.30 9.10 -3.86
N ILE A 123 11.50 9.71 -2.97
CA ILE A 123 12.04 10.50 -1.83
C ILE A 123 12.96 9.63 -0.97
N PHE A 124 12.55 8.41 -0.62
CA PHE A 124 13.38 7.48 0.14
C PHE A 124 14.72 7.21 -0.57
N TRP A 125 14.69 6.98 -1.88
CA TRP A 125 15.89 6.73 -2.67
C TRP A 125 16.80 7.96 -2.74
N THR A 126 16.25 9.16 -2.93
CA THR A 126 17.06 10.39 -2.99
C THR A 126 17.69 10.74 -1.66
N GLU A 127 16.99 10.48 -0.55
CA GLU A 127 17.52 10.67 0.80
C GLU A 127 18.57 9.61 1.15
N TYR A 128 18.41 8.37 0.63
CA TYR A 128 19.25 7.22 0.96
C TYR A 128 19.69 6.45 -0.29
N PRO A 129 20.57 7.03 -1.13
CA PRO A 129 20.91 6.48 -2.44
C PRO A 129 21.55 5.09 -2.38
N LYS A 130 22.34 4.81 -1.34
CA LYS A 130 22.97 3.50 -1.09
C LYS A 130 21.95 2.39 -0.87
N LEU A 131 20.75 2.73 -0.40
CA LEU A 131 19.63 1.80 -0.19
C LEU A 131 18.73 1.68 -1.42
N GLY A 132 19.10 2.30 -2.56
CA GLY A 132 18.33 2.26 -3.81
C GLY A 132 18.07 0.85 -4.34
N GLY A 133 18.94 -0.12 -4.01
CA GLY A 133 18.71 -1.53 -4.32
C GLY A 133 17.41 -2.09 -3.73
N LEU A 134 17.00 -1.63 -2.55
CA LEU A 134 15.72 -2.04 -1.92
C LEU A 134 14.53 -1.47 -2.68
N VAL A 135 14.63 -0.21 -3.14
CA VAL A 135 13.59 0.42 -3.95
C VAL A 135 13.46 -0.30 -5.30
N PHE A 136 14.58 -0.59 -5.96
CA PHE A 136 14.60 -1.38 -7.19
C PHE A 136 13.95 -2.74 -6.99
N LEU A 137 14.26 -3.44 -5.89
CA LEU A 137 13.66 -4.73 -5.57
C LEU A 137 12.14 -4.66 -5.39
N LEU A 138 11.61 -3.60 -4.75
CA LEU A 138 10.17 -3.37 -4.63
C LEU A 138 9.51 -3.17 -6.00
N TYR A 139 10.11 -2.35 -6.87
CA TYR A 139 9.62 -2.15 -8.25
C TYR A 139 9.71 -3.43 -9.08
N PHE A 140 10.78 -4.22 -8.92
CA PHE A 140 10.94 -5.49 -9.59
C PHE A 140 9.84 -6.48 -9.19
N CYS A 141 9.58 -6.62 -7.88
CA CYS A 141 8.50 -7.47 -7.39
C CYS A 141 7.13 -6.99 -7.87
N TRP A 142 6.87 -5.67 -7.85
CA TRP A 142 5.65 -5.08 -8.40
C TRP A 142 5.49 -5.37 -9.89
N LEU A 143 6.55 -5.20 -10.68
CA LEU A 143 6.54 -5.49 -12.12
C LEU A 143 6.24 -6.97 -12.36
N GLY A 144 6.91 -7.87 -11.64
CA GLY A 144 6.64 -9.30 -11.70
C GLY A 144 5.17 -9.62 -11.41
N ILE A 145 4.62 -9.10 -10.31
CA ILE A 145 3.20 -9.28 -9.95
C ILE A 145 2.27 -8.75 -11.05
N THR A 146 2.61 -7.61 -11.67
CA THR A 146 1.83 -6.95 -12.72
C THR A 146 1.83 -7.75 -14.03
N LEU A 147 2.96 -8.33 -14.41
CA LEU A 147 3.07 -9.17 -15.60
C LEU A 147 2.25 -10.46 -15.48
N PHE A 148 2.10 -11.00 -14.26
CA PHE A 148 1.22 -12.14 -13.96
C PHE A 148 -0.22 -11.74 -13.58
N PHE A 149 -0.61 -10.51 -13.88
CA PHE A 149 -1.99 -10.03 -13.79
C PHE A 149 -2.68 -10.14 -15.16
N GLU A 150 -3.92 -9.66 -15.25
CA GLU A 150 -4.65 -9.63 -16.52
C GLU A 150 -3.93 -8.77 -17.58
N PRO A 151 -3.91 -9.20 -18.87
CA PRO A 151 -3.29 -8.47 -19.98
C PRO A 151 -3.76 -7.02 -20.13
N SER A 152 -5.00 -6.74 -19.72
CA SER A 152 -5.62 -5.40 -19.66
C SER A 152 -4.80 -4.38 -18.87
N LEU A 153 -3.91 -4.83 -17.99
CA LEU A 153 -3.06 -3.99 -17.14
C LEU A 153 -1.59 -4.00 -17.55
N SER A 154 -1.26 -4.66 -18.65
CA SER A 154 0.09 -4.73 -19.20
C SER A 154 0.07 -4.46 -20.71
N LEU A 155 0.02 -5.51 -21.52
CA LEU A 155 0.17 -5.41 -22.97
C LEU A 155 -1.08 -4.85 -23.66
N SER A 156 -2.28 -5.19 -23.18
CA SER A 156 -3.52 -4.74 -23.82
C SER A 156 -3.81 -3.25 -23.58
N LEU A 157 -3.05 -2.56 -22.72
CA LEU A 157 -3.06 -1.09 -22.64
C LEU A 157 -2.64 -0.43 -23.97
N LEU A 158 -1.83 -1.13 -24.78
CA LEU A 158 -1.38 -0.68 -26.08
C LEU A 158 -2.30 -1.12 -27.23
N ALA A 159 -3.42 -1.77 -26.93
CA ALA A 159 -4.40 -2.21 -27.93
C ALA A 159 -4.94 -1.09 -28.86
N PRO A 160 -5.10 0.18 -28.42
CA PRO A 160 -5.47 1.26 -29.33
C PRO A 160 -4.43 1.53 -30.44
N ILE A 161 -3.16 1.22 -30.19
CA ILE A 161 -2.06 1.35 -31.16
C ILE A 161 -1.92 0.06 -31.97
N LEU A 162 -2.03 -1.09 -31.31
CA LEU A 162 -1.88 -2.41 -31.93
C LEU A 162 -3.01 -3.34 -31.48
N PRO A 163 -4.12 -3.42 -32.24
CA PRO A 163 -5.32 -4.17 -31.84
C PRO A 163 -5.11 -5.68 -31.62
N SER A 164 -4.06 -6.27 -32.22
CA SER A 164 -3.70 -7.68 -32.00
C SER A 164 -3.31 -7.99 -30.54
N LEU A 165 -3.03 -6.97 -29.72
CA LEU A 165 -2.74 -7.13 -28.30
C LEU A 165 -3.98 -7.48 -27.44
N LEU A 166 -5.18 -7.43 -28.00
CA LEU A 166 -6.41 -7.90 -27.33
C LEU A 166 -6.51 -9.43 -27.27
N SER A 167 -5.86 -10.15 -28.18
CA SER A 167 -5.88 -11.62 -28.24
C SER A 167 -4.69 -12.28 -27.55
N VAL A 168 -3.79 -11.48 -26.96
CA VAL A 168 -2.62 -11.99 -26.24
C VAL A 168 -3.06 -12.65 -24.95
N LYS A 169 -2.67 -13.91 -24.77
CA LYS A 169 -2.94 -14.65 -23.54
C LYS A 169 -2.14 -14.06 -22.36
N PRO A 170 -2.71 -14.09 -21.15
CA PRO A 170 -1.98 -13.75 -19.93
C PRO A 170 -0.64 -14.47 -19.83
N LEU A 171 0.38 -13.79 -19.30
CA LEU A 171 1.67 -14.43 -19.03
C LEU A 171 1.51 -15.59 -18.03
N SER A 172 0.52 -15.50 -17.13
CA SER A 172 0.13 -16.60 -16.23
C SER A 172 -0.23 -17.88 -16.99
N ASP A 173 -0.87 -17.80 -18.15
CA ASP A 173 -1.29 -18.98 -18.90
C ASP A 173 -0.10 -19.65 -19.59
N THR A 174 0.86 -18.86 -20.04
CA THR A 174 2.08 -19.36 -20.69
C THR A 174 3.01 -19.97 -19.65
N ALA A 175 3.27 -19.28 -18.54
CA ALA A 175 4.11 -19.75 -17.46
C ALA A 175 3.48 -20.91 -16.68
N GLY A 176 2.14 -20.95 -16.59
CA GLY A 176 1.37 -22.01 -15.93
C GLY A 176 1.55 -23.40 -16.52
N ARG A 177 2.15 -23.50 -17.73
CA ARG A 177 2.51 -24.79 -18.35
C ARG A 177 3.74 -25.43 -17.72
N PHE A 178 4.59 -24.62 -17.08
CA PHE A 178 5.89 -25.06 -16.55
C PHE A 178 5.97 -24.97 -15.03
N TYR A 179 5.23 -24.04 -14.41
CA TYR A 179 5.31 -23.75 -12.98
C TYR A 179 3.94 -23.39 -12.39
N ASP A 180 3.80 -23.57 -11.08
CA ASP A 180 2.66 -23.00 -10.33
C ASP A 180 2.80 -21.47 -10.23
N VAL A 181 2.04 -20.76 -11.06
CA VAL A 181 2.05 -19.30 -11.12
C VAL A 181 1.54 -18.67 -9.82
N PHE A 182 0.65 -19.33 -9.09
CA PHE A 182 0.18 -18.82 -7.81
C PHE A 182 1.27 -18.90 -6.75
N GLN A 183 2.05 -19.97 -6.75
CA GLN A 183 3.22 -20.09 -5.89
C GLN A 183 4.27 -19.02 -6.23
N LEU A 184 4.59 -18.81 -7.51
CA LEU A 184 5.51 -17.76 -7.94
C LEU A 184 5.04 -16.37 -7.52
N LYS A 185 3.76 -16.03 -7.75
CA LYS A 185 3.16 -14.77 -7.31
C LYS A 185 3.23 -14.62 -5.79
N SER A 186 3.02 -15.70 -5.05
CA SER A 186 3.12 -15.69 -3.59
C SER A 186 4.55 -15.43 -3.13
N LEU A 187 5.55 -16.03 -3.76
CA LEU A 187 6.96 -15.76 -3.48
C LEU A 187 7.34 -14.31 -3.77
N LEU A 188 6.91 -13.76 -4.92
CA LEU A 188 7.13 -12.35 -5.24
C LEU A 188 6.47 -11.41 -4.23
N ARG A 189 5.24 -11.74 -3.78
CA ARG A 189 4.54 -10.98 -2.74
C ARG A 189 5.24 -11.09 -1.39
N SER A 190 5.74 -12.26 -1.01
CA SER A 190 6.50 -12.46 0.22
C SER A 190 7.82 -11.68 0.20
N LEU A 191 8.54 -11.70 -0.92
CA LEU A 191 9.76 -10.91 -1.10
C LEU A 191 9.46 -9.42 -1.01
N PHE A 192 8.43 -8.95 -1.72
CA PHE A 192 7.95 -7.57 -1.62
C PHE A 192 7.62 -7.19 -0.16
N ALA A 193 6.85 -8.02 0.55
CA ALA A 193 6.44 -7.76 1.92
C ALA A 193 7.64 -7.71 2.88
N GLY A 194 8.59 -8.63 2.75
CA GLY A 194 9.82 -8.62 3.54
C GLY A 194 10.65 -7.36 3.31
N THR A 195 10.87 -6.97 2.05
CA THR A 195 11.58 -5.74 1.69
C THR A 195 10.84 -4.50 2.20
N ALA A 196 9.52 -4.46 2.05
CA ALA A 196 8.68 -3.33 2.47
C ALA A 196 8.70 -3.13 3.99
N LEU A 197 8.64 -4.22 4.77
CA LEU A 197 8.78 -4.15 6.22
C LEU A 197 10.19 -3.69 6.62
N TYR A 198 11.23 -4.19 5.95
CA TYR A 198 12.61 -3.78 6.22
C TYR A 198 12.83 -2.28 5.93
N VAL A 199 12.35 -1.77 4.79
CA VAL A 199 12.37 -0.33 4.47
C VAL A 199 11.60 0.49 5.51
N SER A 200 10.45 0.00 5.96
CA SER A 200 9.67 0.68 7.02
C SER A 200 10.44 0.77 8.33
N VAL A 201 11.22 -0.25 8.70
CA VAL A 201 12.09 -0.20 9.89
C VAL A 201 13.23 0.80 9.70
N LEU A 202 13.85 0.83 8.52
CA LEU A 202 14.94 1.74 8.17
C LEU A 202 14.52 3.21 8.22
N CYS A 203 13.27 3.54 7.89
CA CYS A 203 12.74 4.89 8.06
C CYS A 203 12.92 5.45 9.48
N PHE A 204 13.00 4.58 10.50
CA PHE A 204 13.08 4.96 11.91
C PHE A 204 14.36 4.47 12.61
N SER A 205 15.32 3.91 11.88
CA SER A 205 16.60 3.46 12.44
C SER A 205 17.63 4.61 12.49
N LYS A 206 18.50 4.58 13.50
CA LYS A 206 19.60 5.55 13.62
C LYS A 206 20.68 5.34 12.55
N THR A 207 20.82 4.13 12.04
CA THR A 207 21.80 3.77 10.99
C THR A 207 21.67 4.64 9.75
N VAL A 208 20.45 5.09 9.46
CA VAL A 208 20.12 5.96 8.34
C VAL A 208 20.40 7.45 8.64
N SER A 209 20.61 7.80 9.91
CA SER A 209 20.98 9.16 10.36
C SER A 209 22.48 9.46 10.25
N GLU A 210 23.33 8.43 10.16
CA GLU A 210 24.80 8.56 10.09
C GLU A 210 25.32 8.55 8.64
N GLU A 211 24.45 8.25 7.67
CA GLU A 211 24.78 8.31 6.23
C GLU A 211 24.39 9.63 5.54
N LYS A 212 23.76 10.56 6.28
CA LYS A 212 23.56 11.95 5.85
C LYS A 212 24.81 12.78 6.14
#